data_AF-A0A9D7CEW0-F1
#
_entry.id   AF-A0A9D7CEW0-F1
#
_cell.length_a   1.000
_cell.length_b   1.000
_cell.length_c   1.000
_cell.angle_alpha   90.00
_cell.angle_beta   90.00
_cell.angle_gamma   90.00
#
_symmetry.space_group_name_H-M   'P 1'
#
loop_
_entity.id
_entity.type
_entity.pdbx_description
1 polymer ?
#
loop_
_entity_poly.entity_id
_entity_poly.type
_entity_poly.pdbx_seq_one_letter_code
_entity_poly.pdbx_strand_id
1 'polypeptide(L)'
;MAVSHMLTALRALLSVVVATTLPFLPRHQLHAQVAGDSTRLPQVVVTADRLPRPMATTIATVTVIDGATLRAAGVTHLADALRAVPGVSLARSGSAGAQASLFLRGGESDFVRLLIDGVPMNDPGGALDLGALTTDHIDRIEVVRGPASVLYGSDAVSGVIQVFTRRPESPLDTRLAVRAGTFNTRVAEASVGARAGEGGFTLALAHHAGDGMLAFNNAYRNDVASLRGDATVGGVRSVVSLRHSDNAFQYPTDGAGAVVDHNARRGERRLASSAELSRPLGTHLEAIVALTALELHGRTSDPSDGPADTVGFYAYRSSGTVRRRGCRCPPGPAPRGRPRRLPRPGVRDRASAERRLLELRRRAESVCGLTHYPGGVPAVGG
;
A
#
# COMPACT_ATOMS: atom_id res chain seq x y z
N MET A 1 -15.18 20.22 -16.99
CA MET A 1 -13.99 21.11 -17.03
C MET A 1 -12.76 20.55 -16.30
N ALA A 2 -12.88 19.76 -15.22
CA ALA A 2 -11.72 19.19 -14.51
C ALA A 2 -10.94 18.08 -15.26
N VAL A 3 -11.57 17.36 -16.19
CA VAL A 3 -10.94 16.27 -16.98
C VAL A 3 -9.99 16.83 -18.07
N SER A 4 -10.23 18.06 -18.54
CA SER A 4 -9.45 18.68 -19.62
C SER A 4 -8.04 19.12 -19.17
N HIS A 5 -7.89 19.53 -17.91
CA HIS A 5 -6.60 19.94 -17.34
C HIS A 5 -5.70 18.77 -16.99
N MET A 6 -6.27 17.59 -16.69
CA MET A 6 -5.50 16.37 -16.42
C MET A 6 -4.93 15.76 -17.71
N LEU A 7 -5.68 15.82 -18.83
CA LEU A 7 -5.20 15.35 -20.14
C LEU A 7 -4.10 16.23 -20.75
N THR A 8 -4.10 17.54 -20.48
CA THR A 8 -3.07 18.46 -21.01
C THR A 8 -1.73 18.32 -20.27
N ALA A 9 -1.77 18.09 -18.95
CA ALA A 9 -0.57 17.79 -18.17
C ALA A 9 0.02 16.40 -18.52
N LEU A 10 -0.83 15.39 -18.77
CA LEU A 10 -0.40 14.05 -19.18
C LEU A 10 0.18 14.04 -20.60
N ARG A 11 -0.37 14.85 -21.54
CA ARG A 11 0.17 15.01 -22.89
C ARG A 11 1.56 15.66 -22.90
N ALA A 12 1.78 16.69 -22.08
CA ALA A 12 3.07 17.39 -22.03
C ALA A 12 4.21 16.52 -21.43
N LEU A 13 3.90 15.67 -20.43
CA LEU A 13 4.85 14.72 -19.84
C LEU A 13 5.13 13.52 -20.76
N LEU A 14 4.15 13.05 -21.53
CA LEU A 14 4.31 11.92 -22.45
C LEU A 14 5.15 12.28 -23.69
N SER A 15 5.07 13.52 -24.20
CA SER A 15 5.83 13.96 -25.37
C SER A 15 7.33 14.20 -25.11
N VAL A 16 7.73 14.49 -23.87
CA VAL A 16 9.16 14.68 -23.52
C VAL A 16 9.91 13.34 -23.34
N VAL A 17 9.20 12.29 -22.92
CA VAL A 17 9.78 10.95 -22.68
C VAL A 17 9.89 10.12 -23.97
N VAL A 18 8.96 10.28 -24.91
CA VAL A 18 8.92 9.50 -26.17
C VAL A 18 9.93 10.00 -27.21
N ALA A 19 10.30 11.29 -27.22
CA ALA A 19 11.15 11.87 -28.26
C ALA A 19 12.67 11.67 -28.06
N THR A 20 13.14 11.24 -26.87
CA THR A 20 14.58 11.18 -26.54
C THR A 20 15.19 9.77 -26.51
N THR A 21 14.40 8.71 -26.74
CA THR A 21 14.89 7.32 -26.55
C THR A 21 14.80 6.41 -27.78
N LEU A 22 14.38 6.93 -28.95
CA LEU A 22 14.00 6.09 -30.09
C LEU A 22 15.09 5.57 -31.07
N PRO A 23 16.42 5.83 -30.97
CA PRO A 23 17.36 5.23 -31.94
C PRO A 23 18.37 4.23 -31.32
N PHE A 24 18.00 3.44 -30.31
CA PHE A 24 18.87 2.35 -29.82
C PHE A 24 18.08 1.06 -29.50
N LEU A 25 17.73 0.32 -30.56
CA LEU A 25 17.39 -1.10 -30.45
C LEU A 25 18.69 -1.91 -30.60
N PRO A 26 19.30 -2.44 -29.52
CA PRO A 26 20.39 -3.39 -29.67
C PRO A 26 19.87 -4.70 -30.27
N ARG A 27 20.58 -5.22 -31.28
CA ARG A 27 20.38 -6.58 -31.79
C ARG A 27 20.59 -7.59 -30.65
N HIS A 28 19.55 -8.31 -30.27
CA HIS A 28 19.66 -9.37 -29.27
C HIS A 28 20.43 -10.58 -29.84
N GLN A 29 21.68 -10.75 -29.40
CA GLN A 29 22.36 -12.04 -29.49
C GLN A 29 21.87 -12.92 -28.34
N LEU A 30 21.27 -14.04 -28.69
CA LEU A 30 20.79 -15.06 -27.75
C LEU A 30 21.99 -15.67 -27.02
N HIS A 31 22.32 -15.17 -25.84
CA HIS A 31 23.28 -15.82 -24.95
C HIS A 31 22.52 -16.85 -24.11
N ALA A 32 22.88 -18.11 -24.28
CA ALA A 32 22.44 -19.18 -23.39
C ALA A 32 22.89 -18.87 -21.96
N GLN A 33 21.94 -18.77 -21.03
CA GLN A 33 22.25 -18.55 -19.62
C GLN A 33 22.75 -19.86 -19.02
N VAL A 34 24.03 -19.89 -18.65
CA VAL A 34 24.59 -20.92 -17.78
C VAL A 34 23.88 -20.83 -16.43
N ALA A 35 23.37 -21.95 -15.93
CA ALA A 35 22.75 -22.05 -14.62
C ALA A 35 23.79 -21.70 -13.54
N GLY A 36 23.75 -20.45 -13.07
CA GLY A 36 24.54 -19.99 -11.93
C GLY A 36 23.96 -20.57 -10.63
N ASP A 37 24.85 -21.02 -9.76
CA ASP A 37 24.54 -21.51 -8.42
C ASP A 37 23.74 -20.47 -7.62
N SER A 38 22.42 -20.68 -7.47
CA SER A 38 21.52 -19.72 -6.87
C SER A 38 21.65 -19.77 -5.34
N THR A 39 22.57 -18.98 -4.79
CA THR A 39 22.62 -18.76 -3.34
C THR A 39 21.36 -18.02 -2.90
N ARG A 40 20.48 -18.66 -2.11
CA ARG A 40 19.31 -17.99 -1.53
C ARG A 40 19.75 -16.95 -0.50
N LEU A 41 19.49 -15.68 -0.80
CA LEU A 41 19.74 -14.59 0.14
C LEU A 41 18.77 -14.67 1.32
N PRO A 42 19.21 -14.29 2.54
CA PRO A 42 18.32 -14.18 3.69
C PRO A 42 17.16 -13.21 3.40
N GLN A 43 15.94 -13.61 3.76
CA GLN A 43 14.76 -12.78 3.60
C GLN A 43 14.87 -11.51 4.45
N VAL A 44 14.67 -10.36 3.83
CA VAL A 44 14.73 -9.04 4.48
C VAL A 44 13.32 -8.54 4.77
N VAL A 45 13.11 -8.03 5.97
CA VAL A 45 11.86 -7.44 6.45
C VAL A 45 12.13 -5.98 6.79
N VAL A 46 11.22 -5.09 6.41
CA VAL A 46 11.31 -3.66 6.77
C VAL A 46 10.34 -3.34 7.89
N THR A 47 9.18 -3.98 7.94
CA THR A 47 8.03 -3.54 8.74
C THR A 47 8.29 -3.62 10.24
N ALA A 48 9.00 -4.64 10.72
CA ALA A 48 9.21 -4.83 12.15
C ALA A 48 10.02 -3.71 12.80
N ASP A 49 11.07 -3.24 12.14
CA ASP A 49 12.02 -2.25 12.67
C ASP A 49 11.99 -0.91 11.91
N ARG A 50 11.14 -0.79 10.87
CA ARG A 50 11.14 0.28 9.86
C ARG A 50 12.45 0.46 9.09
N LEU A 51 13.36 -0.49 9.24
CA LEU A 51 14.65 -0.54 8.57
C LEU A 51 14.79 -1.93 7.95
N PRO A 52 15.38 -2.05 6.75
CA PRO A 52 15.65 -3.35 6.15
C PRO A 52 16.55 -4.18 7.07
N ARG A 53 16.03 -5.27 7.63
CA ARG A 53 16.79 -6.24 8.43
C ARG A 53 16.50 -7.67 8.02
N PRO A 54 17.49 -8.58 8.11
CA PRO A 54 17.23 -10.01 7.92
C PRO A 54 16.17 -10.49 8.92
N MET A 55 15.18 -11.25 8.44
CA MET A 55 14.07 -11.77 9.25
C MET A 55 14.55 -12.53 10.49
N ALA A 56 15.65 -13.28 10.37
CA ALA A 56 16.26 -14.05 11.45
C ALA A 56 16.81 -13.19 12.60
N THR A 57 16.98 -11.88 12.40
CA THR A 57 17.54 -10.94 13.40
C THR A 57 16.50 -10.02 14.01
N THR A 58 15.25 -10.13 13.58
CA THR A 58 14.13 -9.32 14.07
C THR A 58 13.52 -9.96 15.32
N ILE A 59 13.22 -9.13 16.32
CA ILE A 59 12.62 -9.57 17.61
C ILE A 59 11.10 -9.78 17.47
N ALA A 60 10.45 -9.11 16.51
CA ALA A 60 9.02 -9.21 16.27
C ALA A 60 8.62 -10.50 15.50
N THR A 61 7.42 -11.00 15.75
CA THR A 61 6.89 -12.15 14.99
C THR A 61 6.39 -11.71 13.61
N VAL A 62 7.16 -12.00 12.57
CA VAL A 62 6.85 -11.61 11.18
C VAL A 62 6.35 -12.80 10.37
N THR A 63 5.36 -12.58 9.51
CA THR A 63 5.05 -13.46 8.36
C THR A 63 5.27 -12.66 7.09
N VAL A 64 5.93 -13.25 6.09
CA VAL A 64 6.07 -12.62 4.78
C VAL A 64 5.39 -13.50 3.75
N ILE A 65 4.51 -12.90 2.96
CA ILE A 65 3.81 -13.55 1.85
C ILE A 65 4.41 -12.99 0.55
N ASP A 66 5.01 -13.87 -0.23
CA ASP A 66 5.57 -13.50 -1.54
C ASP A 66 4.45 -13.31 -2.57
N GLY A 67 4.53 -12.21 -3.32
CA GLY A 67 3.61 -11.90 -4.41
C GLY A 67 3.68 -12.93 -5.54
N ALA A 68 4.83 -13.59 -5.76
CA ALA A 68 4.91 -14.69 -6.73
C ALA A 68 4.03 -15.88 -6.32
N THR A 69 4.03 -16.23 -5.03
CA THR A 69 3.16 -17.27 -4.46
C THR A 69 1.69 -16.90 -4.60
N LEU A 70 1.31 -15.64 -4.31
CA LEU A 70 -0.08 -15.18 -4.49
C LEU A 70 -0.55 -15.30 -5.94
N ARG A 71 0.29 -14.91 -6.90
CA ARG A 71 -0.02 -15.03 -8.32
C ARG A 71 -0.15 -16.49 -8.76
N ALA A 72 0.75 -17.36 -8.32
CA ALA A 72 0.73 -18.78 -8.63
C ALA A 72 -0.51 -19.48 -8.05
N ALA A 73 -0.94 -19.08 -6.84
CA ALA A 73 -2.15 -19.58 -6.20
C ALA A 73 -3.46 -18.94 -6.76
N GLY A 74 -3.36 -17.96 -7.66
CA GLY A 74 -4.53 -17.26 -8.21
C GLY A 74 -5.28 -16.39 -7.19
N VAL A 75 -4.63 -15.98 -6.10
CA VAL A 75 -5.24 -15.15 -5.06
C VAL A 75 -5.29 -13.70 -5.53
N THR A 76 -6.50 -13.17 -5.70
CA THR A 76 -6.74 -11.82 -6.27
C THR A 76 -7.17 -10.75 -5.25
N HIS A 77 -7.51 -11.15 -4.03
CA HIS A 77 -7.94 -10.23 -2.95
C HIS A 77 -7.01 -10.29 -1.74
N LEU A 78 -6.74 -9.13 -1.15
CA LEU A 78 -5.82 -8.99 -0.02
C LEU A 78 -6.33 -9.74 1.22
N ALA A 79 -7.65 -9.69 1.48
CA ALA A 79 -8.26 -10.47 2.55
C ALA A 79 -7.97 -11.98 2.40
N ASP A 80 -8.07 -12.51 1.18
CA ASP A 80 -7.84 -13.94 0.94
C ASP A 80 -6.36 -14.30 1.10
N ALA A 81 -5.44 -13.41 0.71
CA ALA A 81 -4.01 -13.57 0.95
C ALA A 81 -3.69 -13.67 2.45
N LEU A 82 -4.36 -12.87 3.28
CA LEU A 82 -4.08 -12.78 4.71
C LEU A 82 -4.67 -13.94 5.54
N ARG A 83 -5.61 -14.72 5.00
CA ARG A 83 -6.17 -15.91 5.66
C ARG A 83 -5.12 -16.95 6.05
N ALA A 84 -4.05 -17.06 5.27
CA ALA A 84 -2.99 -18.04 5.53
C ALA A 84 -2.03 -17.62 6.66
N VAL A 85 -2.17 -16.40 7.21
CA VAL A 85 -1.28 -15.88 8.24
C VAL A 85 -1.70 -16.41 9.62
N PRO A 86 -0.81 -17.04 10.40
CA PRO A 86 -1.19 -17.56 11.71
C PRO A 86 -1.60 -16.44 12.67
N GLY A 87 -2.73 -16.64 13.36
CA GLY A 87 -3.32 -15.65 14.27
C GLY A 87 -4.15 -14.58 13.57
N VAL A 88 -4.37 -14.68 12.25
CA VAL A 88 -5.37 -13.89 11.54
C VAL A 88 -6.69 -14.64 11.52
N SER A 89 -7.78 -13.95 11.89
CA SER A 89 -9.15 -14.35 11.63
C SER A 89 -9.80 -13.28 10.76
N LEU A 90 -10.66 -13.69 9.82
CA LEU A 90 -11.30 -12.79 8.88
C LEU A 90 -12.81 -13.01 8.89
N ALA A 91 -13.56 -11.92 8.97
CA ALA A 91 -15.01 -11.91 8.79
C ALA A 91 -15.34 -11.09 7.54
N ARG A 92 -16.13 -11.65 6.64
CA ARG A 92 -16.63 -10.96 5.44
C ARG A 92 -18.14 -11.00 5.44
N SER A 93 -18.79 -9.87 5.16
CA SER A 93 -20.25 -9.74 5.19
C SER A 93 -20.95 -10.09 3.88
N GLY A 94 -20.23 -10.53 2.84
CA GLY A 94 -20.84 -10.83 1.54
C GLY A 94 -19.85 -11.29 0.46
N SER A 95 -20.21 -11.04 -0.81
CA SER A 95 -19.41 -11.34 -2.01
C SER A 95 -18.17 -10.43 -2.13
N ALA A 96 -17.46 -10.50 -3.26
CA ALA A 96 -16.32 -9.61 -3.53
C ALA A 96 -16.72 -8.13 -3.40
N GLY A 97 -15.86 -7.31 -2.82
CA GLY A 97 -16.14 -5.89 -2.55
C GLY A 97 -16.92 -5.61 -1.26
N ALA A 98 -17.65 -6.60 -0.72
CA ALA A 98 -18.30 -6.46 0.59
C ALA A 98 -17.26 -6.31 1.71
N GLN A 99 -17.68 -5.70 2.82
CA GLN A 99 -16.81 -5.41 3.95
C GLN A 99 -16.07 -6.66 4.43
N ALA A 100 -14.75 -6.54 4.58
CA ALA A 100 -13.90 -7.62 5.08
C ALA A 100 -13.04 -7.12 6.25
N SER A 101 -13.42 -7.53 7.46
CA SER A 101 -12.76 -7.16 8.71
C SER A 101 -11.72 -8.22 9.10
N LEU A 102 -10.53 -7.76 9.49
CA LEU A 102 -9.42 -8.60 9.94
C LEU A 102 -9.22 -8.48 11.45
N PHE A 103 -9.12 -9.61 12.12
CA PHE A 103 -8.78 -9.71 13.54
C PHE A 103 -7.40 -10.33 13.66
N LEU A 104 -6.49 -9.68 14.39
CA LEU A 104 -5.12 -10.15 14.53
C LEU A 104 -4.80 -10.45 15.99
N ARG A 105 -4.49 -11.72 16.30
CA ARG A 105 -4.28 -12.22 17.67
C ARG A 105 -5.44 -11.86 18.62
N GLY A 106 -6.68 -11.89 18.10
CA GLY A 106 -7.90 -11.58 18.86
C GLY A 106 -8.23 -10.10 19.00
N GLY A 107 -7.35 -9.19 18.57
CA GLY A 107 -7.67 -7.76 18.54
C GLY A 107 -8.50 -7.37 17.32
N GLU A 108 -9.32 -6.32 17.49
CA GLU A 108 -10.22 -5.79 16.47
C GLU A 108 -9.47 -5.19 15.26
N SER A 109 -10.21 -4.97 14.17
CA SER A 109 -9.65 -4.51 12.89
C SER A 109 -9.07 -3.10 12.93
N ASP A 110 -9.60 -2.24 13.81
CA ASP A 110 -9.12 -0.88 14.03
C ASP A 110 -7.79 -0.83 14.82
N PHE A 111 -7.41 -1.94 15.45
CA PHE A 111 -6.11 -2.13 16.10
C PHE A 111 -5.01 -2.66 15.17
N VAL A 112 -5.31 -2.81 13.88
CA VAL A 112 -4.34 -3.25 12.87
C VAL A 112 -4.06 -2.15 11.86
N ARG A 113 -2.79 -1.78 11.74
CA ARG A 113 -2.36 -0.77 10.78
C ARG A 113 -2.04 -1.40 9.44
N LEU A 114 -2.80 -1.06 8.39
CA LEU A 114 -2.50 -1.44 7.02
C LEU A 114 -1.80 -0.29 6.27
N LEU A 115 -0.72 -0.62 5.58
CA LEU A 115 0.05 0.30 4.76
C LEU A 115 0.24 -0.30 3.36
N ILE A 116 0.11 0.52 2.32
CA ILE A 116 0.57 0.18 0.96
C ILE A 116 1.64 1.20 0.61
N ASP A 117 2.88 0.74 0.38
CA ASP A 117 4.03 1.60 0.09
C ASP A 117 4.20 2.78 1.07
N GLY A 118 4.01 2.47 2.35
CA GLY A 118 4.09 3.42 3.46
C GLY A 118 2.85 4.31 3.64
N VAL A 119 1.88 4.29 2.73
CA VAL A 119 0.62 5.05 2.86
C VAL A 119 -0.39 4.28 3.71
N PRO A 120 -0.90 4.87 4.81
CA PRO A 120 -1.99 4.28 5.58
C PRO A 120 -3.25 4.08 4.77
N MET A 121 -3.83 2.88 4.82
CA MET A 121 -5.09 2.57 4.14
C MET A 121 -6.31 2.53 5.08
N ASN A 122 -6.09 2.65 6.40
CA ASN A 122 -7.17 2.71 7.38
C ASN A 122 -8.01 3.99 7.21
N ASP A 123 -9.31 3.87 7.44
CA ASP A 123 -10.25 4.97 7.51
C ASP A 123 -10.06 5.76 8.84
N PRO A 124 -10.63 6.98 8.96
CA PRO A 124 -10.59 7.73 10.22
C PRO A 124 -11.15 6.90 11.38
N GLY A 125 -10.48 6.96 12.53
CA GLY A 125 -10.81 6.10 13.67
C GLY A 125 -10.14 4.72 13.65
N GLY A 126 -9.37 4.40 12.62
CA GLY A 126 -8.56 3.17 12.57
C GLY A 126 -9.22 2.02 11.79
N ALA A 127 -10.52 2.10 11.52
CA ALA A 127 -11.28 1.08 10.80
C ALA A 127 -10.56 0.59 9.53
N LEU A 128 -10.54 -0.73 9.35
CA LEU A 128 -9.85 -1.40 8.25
C LEU A 128 -10.83 -2.27 7.48
N ASP A 129 -11.15 -1.85 6.26
CA ASP A 129 -11.94 -2.62 5.30
C ASP A 129 -11.03 -3.16 4.19
N LEU A 130 -10.87 -4.49 4.15
CA LEU A 130 -10.09 -5.18 3.13
C LEU A 130 -10.90 -5.55 1.88
N GLY A 131 -12.22 -5.28 1.87
CA GLY A 131 -13.16 -5.79 0.87
C GLY A 131 -12.82 -5.41 -0.57
N ALA A 132 -12.38 -4.16 -0.75
CA ALA A 132 -12.00 -3.62 -2.05
C ALA A 132 -10.49 -3.72 -2.35
N LEU A 133 -9.68 -4.23 -1.43
CA LEU A 133 -8.23 -4.30 -1.61
C LEU A 133 -7.83 -5.60 -2.34
N THR A 134 -7.15 -5.42 -3.46
CA THR A 134 -6.72 -6.47 -4.37
C THR A 134 -5.23 -6.73 -4.25
N THR A 135 -4.77 -7.89 -4.74
CA THR A 135 -3.35 -8.32 -4.70
C THR A 135 -2.58 -7.96 -5.96
N ASP A 136 -3.15 -7.07 -6.78
CA ASP A 136 -2.56 -6.59 -8.01
C ASP A 136 -1.17 -5.98 -7.74
N HIS A 137 -0.21 -6.41 -8.55
CA HIS A 137 1.15 -5.87 -8.59
C HIS A 137 1.89 -5.83 -7.24
N ILE A 138 1.53 -6.72 -6.32
CA ILE A 138 2.24 -6.92 -5.05
C ILE A 138 3.57 -7.64 -5.29
N ASP A 139 4.63 -7.07 -4.71
CA ASP A 139 5.93 -7.70 -4.52
C ASP A 139 5.86 -8.69 -3.36
N ARG A 140 5.50 -8.18 -2.18
CA ARG A 140 5.31 -8.97 -0.98
C ARG A 140 4.43 -8.26 0.03
N ILE A 141 3.89 -9.04 0.97
CA ILE A 141 3.15 -8.57 2.13
C ILE A 141 3.95 -8.96 3.38
N GLU A 142 4.24 -8.00 4.24
CA GLU A 142 4.85 -8.24 5.54
C GLU A 142 3.79 -8.03 6.63
N VAL A 143 3.58 -9.05 7.47
CA VAL A 143 2.65 -9.02 8.60
C VAL A 143 3.44 -9.13 9.89
N VAL A 144 3.51 -8.04 10.63
CA VAL A 144 4.10 -7.97 11.96
C VAL A 144 3.00 -8.14 12.99
N ARG A 145 3.12 -9.16 13.83
CA ARG A 145 2.10 -9.53 14.81
C ARG A 145 2.52 -9.11 16.21
N GLY A 146 1.62 -8.43 16.92
CA GLY A 146 1.86 -7.86 18.24
C GLY A 146 2.03 -6.34 18.22
N PRO A 147 2.18 -5.72 19.41
CA PRO A 147 2.16 -4.27 19.56
C PRO A 147 3.28 -3.57 18.77
N ALA A 148 2.88 -2.64 17.91
CA ALA A 148 3.78 -1.86 17.07
C ALA A 148 3.48 -0.36 17.12
N SER A 149 2.66 0.09 18.10
CA SER A 149 2.19 1.46 18.22
C SER A 149 3.31 2.49 18.38
N VAL A 150 4.43 2.10 18.99
CA VAL A 150 5.62 2.96 19.14
C VAL A 150 6.12 3.45 17.77
N LEU A 151 6.10 2.59 16.76
CA LEU A 151 6.60 2.90 15.43
C LEU A 151 5.48 3.40 14.49
N TYR A 152 4.27 2.85 14.63
CA TYR A 152 3.20 3.01 13.65
C TYR A 152 1.99 3.85 14.09
N GLY A 153 1.92 4.25 15.36
CA GLY A 153 0.85 5.05 15.93
C GLY A 153 -0.24 4.23 16.62
N SER A 154 -1.30 4.90 17.07
CA SER A 154 -2.42 4.33 17.82
C SER A 154 -3.05 3.11 17.14
N ASP A 155 -3.13 3.10 15.83
CA ASP A 155 -3.86 2.10 15.04
C ASP A 155 -3.11 0.75 14.93
N ALA A 156 -1.96 0.59 15.60
CA ALA A 156 -1.07 -0.57 15.49
C ALA A 156 -0.89 -1.34 16.81
N VAL A 157 -1.98 -1.50 17.58
CA VAL A 157 -1.99 -2.21 18.87
C VAL A 157 -1.83 -3.72 18.67
N SER A 158 -2.53 -4.30 17.69
CA SER A 158 -2.50 -5.74 17.40
C SER A 158 -1.41 -6.12 16.41
N GLY A 159 -1.03 -5.19 15.53
CA GLY A 159 0.04 -5.38 14.56
C GLY A 159 0.00 -4.44 13.37
N VAL A 160 0.84 -4.76 12.39
CA VAL A 160 1.02 -3.98 11.16
C VAL A 160 1.05 -4.92 9.97
N ILE A 161 0.32 -4.55 8.92
CA ILE A 161 0.37 -5.18 7.62
C ILE A 161 0.95 -4.15 6.65
N GLN A 162 2.03 -4.49 5.99
CA GLN A 162 2.68 -3.63 5.02
C GLN A 162 2.76 -4.35 3.68
N VAL A 163 2.08 -3.79 2.70
CA VAL A 163 2.13 -4.23 1.31
C VAL A 163 3.19 -3.43 0.58
N PHE A 164 4.05 -4.11 -0.15
CA PHE A 164 5.03 -3.53 -1.06
C PHE A 164 4.61 -3.82 -2.50
N THR A 165 4.51 -2.79 -3.33
CA THR A 165 4.31 -2.98 -4.77
C THR A 165 5.61 -3.28 -5.48
N ARG A 166 5.50 -3.99 -6.61
CA ARG A 166 6.62 -4.46 -7.42
C ARG A 166 7.54 -3.35 -7.91
N ARG A 167 8.81 -3.74 -8.07
CA ARG A 167 9.85 -2.99 -8.75
C ARG A 167 10.33 -3.80 -9.95
N PRO A 168 10.87 -3.16 -10.98
CA PRO A 168 11.37 -3.87 -12.15
C PRO A 168 12.63 -4.67 -11.77
N GLU A 169 12.62 -5.97 -12.09
CA GLU A 169 13.75 -6.88 -11.82
C GLU A 169 14.77 -6.91 -12.97
N SER A 170 14.38 -6.42 -14.14
CA SER A 170 15.19 -6.39 -15.35
C SER A 170 15.08 -5.01 -16.04
N PRO A 171 15.95 -4.69 -17.02
CA PRO A 171 15.90 -3.39 -17.71
C PRO A 171 14.55 -3.06 -18.31
N LEU A 172 13.81 -4.07 -18.77
CA LEU A 172 12.42 -3.98 -19.19
C LEU A 172 11.67 -5.20 -18.64
N ASP A 173 10.66 -4.94 -17.81
CA ASP A 173 9.83 -5.95 -17.16
C ASP A 173 8.37 -5.70 -17.55
N THR A 174 7.81 -6.56 -18.40
CA THR A 174 6.41 -6.44 -18.84
C THR A 174 5.64 -7.68 -18.46
N ARG A 175 4.42 -7.49 -17.96
CA ARG A 175 3.53 -8.59 -17.57
C ARG A 175 2.10 -8.30 -17.97
N LEU A 176 1.41 -9.34 -18.41
CA LEU A 176 -0.01 -9.36 -18.73
C LEU A 176 -0.61 -10.62 -18.09
N ALA A 177 -1.74 -10.48 -17.41
CA ALA A 177 -2.50 -11.60 -16.88
C ALA A 177 -3.99 -11.37 -17.10
N VAL A 178 -4.69 -12.42 -17.51
CA VAL A 178 -6.15 -12.43 -17.64
C VAL A 178 -6.66 -13.68 -16.93
N ARG A 179 -7.71 -13.55 -16.13
CA ARG A 179 -8.38 -14.65 -15.43
C ARG A 179 -9.87 -14.54 -15.64
N ALA A 180 -10.52 -15.70 -15.74
CA ALA A 180 -11.97 -15.83 -15.77
C ALA A 180 -12.40 -17.00 -14.87
N GLY A 181 -13.60 -16.94 -14.30
CA GLY A 181 -14.07 -17.99 -13.39
C GLY A 181 -15.57 -17.95 -13.12
N THR A 182 -15.98 -18.69 -12.09
CA THR A 182 -17.38 -18.74 -11.60
C THR A 182 -17.90 -17.35 -11.27
N PHE A 183 -19.24 -17.19 -11.24
CA PHE A 183 -19.91 -15.92 -10.97
C PHE A 183 -19.50 -14.81 -11.95
N ASN A 184 -19.21 -15.20 -13.20
CA ASN A 184 -18.74 -14.30 -14.25
C ASN A 184 -17.52 -13.46 -13.80
N THR A 185 -16.66 -14.05 -12.96
CA THR A 185 -15.45 -13.37 -12.47
C THR A 185 -14.51 -13.12 -13.63
N ARG A 186 -14.01 -11.89 -13.75
CA ARG A 186 -13.06 -11.44 -14.77
C ARG A 186 -12.00 -10.59 -14.10
N VAL A 187 -10.73 -10.92 -14.32
CA VAL A 187 -9.59 -10.14 -13.85
C VAL A 187 -8.64 -9.91 -14.99
N ALA A 188 -8.23 -8.67 -15.21
CA ALA A 188 -7.22 -8.30 -16.19
C ALA A 188 -6.16 -7.42 -15.52
N GLU A 189 -4.90 -7.78 -15.67
CA GLU A 189 -3.76 -7.06 -15.09
C GLU A 189 -2.70 -6.83 -16.16
N ALA A 190 -2.17 -5.62 -16.23
CA ALA A 190 -1.04 -5.28 -17.09
C ALA A 190 -0.03 -4.45 -16.30
N SER A 191 1.27 -4.66 -16.55
CA SER A 191 2.30 -3.76 -16.06
C SER A 191 3.49 -3.70 -16.99
N VAL A 192 4.13 -2.54 -16.97
CA VAL A 192 5.42 -2.30 -17.57
C VAL A 192 6.31 -1.62 -16.54
N GLY A 193 7.52 -2.11 -16.40
CA GLY A 193 8.57 -1.50 -15.60
C GLY A 193 9.85 -1.42 -16.40
N ALA A 194 10.65 -0.41 -16.10
CA ALA A 194 11.96 -0.25 -16.69
C ALA A 194 12.98 0.10 -15.62
N ARG A 195 14.19 -0.42 -15.76
CA ARG A 195 15.30 -0.18 -14.84
C ARG A 195 16.56 0.23 -15.63
N ALA A 196 17.17 1.32 -15.22
CA ALA A 196 18.43 1.80 -15.78
C ALA A 196 19.32 2.38 -14.67
N GLY A 197 20.55 1.86 -14.55
CA GLY A 197 21.47 2.25 -13.49
C GLY A 197 20.88 2.04 -12.10
N GLU A 198 20.92 3.09 -11.26
CA GLU A 198 20.39 3.08 -9.90
C GLU A 198 18.92 3.52 -9.80
N GLY A 199 18.20 3.59 -10.94
CA GLY A 199 16.80 3.99 -10.98
C GLY A 199 15.91 3.02 -11.74
N GLY A 200 14.62 3.03 -11.41
CA GLY A 200 13.60 2.29 -12.11
C GLY A 200 12.20 2.76 -11.78
N PHE A 201 11.25 2.35 -12.61
CA PHE A 201 9.84 2.58 -12.36
C PHE A 201 8.99 1.37 -12.77
N THR A 202 7.75 1.32 -12.27
CA THR A 202 6.73 0.36 -12.67
C THR A 202 5.40 1.08 -12.76
N LEU A 203 4.74 0.94 -13.90
CA LEU A 203 3.35 1.32 -14.13
C LEU A 203 2.51 0.05 -14.22
N ALA A 204 1.34 0.09 -13.61
CA ALA A 204 0.49 -1.07 -13.41
C ALA A 204 -0.99 -0.67 -13.51
N LEU A 205 -1.77 -1.52 -14.17
CA LEU A 205 -3.22 -1.39 -14.30
C LEU A 205 -3.86 -2.75 -13.95
N ALA A 206 -4.96 -2.74 -13.21
CA ALA A 206 -5.75 -3.91 -12.93
C ALA A 206 -7.24 -3.59 -13.01
N HIS A 207 -8.02 -4.54 -13.52
CA HIS A 207 -9.47 -4.52 -13.57
C HIS A 207 -9.99 -5.82 -12.98
N HIS A 208 -10.89 -5.72 -12.01
CA HIS A 208 -11.61 -6.83 -11.42
C HIS A 208 -13.10 -6.62 -11.63
N ALA A 209 -13.81 -7.66 -12.04
CA ALA A 209 -15.26 -7.66 -12.14
C ALA A 209 -15.83 -9.04 -11.79
N GLY A 210 -17.07 -9.07 -11.33
CA GLY A 210 -17.82 -10.32 -11.13
C GLY A 210 -19.27 -10.03 -10.75
N ASP A 211 -20.15 -10.96 -11.06
CA ASP A 211 -21.59 -10.80 -10.79
C ASP A 211 -21.94 -11.16 -9.35
N GLY A 212 -21.09 -11.92 -8.64
CA GLY A 212 -21.33 -12.32 -7.25
C GLY A 212 -22.05 -13.67 -7.10
N MET A 213 -22.12 -14.19 -5.87
CA MET A 213 -22.61 -15.56 -5.57
C MET A 213 -24.10 -15.66 -5.19
N LEU A 214 -24.67 -14.56 -4.71
CA LEU A 214 -26.09 -14.39 -4.38
C LEU A 214 -26.92 -14.15 -5.65
N ALA A 215 -28.23 -14.33 -5.54
CA ALA A 215 -29.15 -14.32 -6.66
C ALA A 215 -29.32 -12.94 -7.34
N PHE A 216 -29.09 -11.84 -6.62
CA PHE A 216 -29.25 -10.48 -7.13
C PHE A 216 -28.35 -9.48 -6.40
N ASN A 217 -28.17 -8.30 -7.03
CA ASN A 217 -27.59 -7.07 -6.47
C ASN A 217 -26.31 -7.26 -5.66
N ASN A 218 -25.35 -7.98 -6.21
CA ASN A 218 -24.10 -8.36 -5.54
C ASN A 218 -22.88 -8.32 -6.47
N ALA A 219 -23.02 -7.63 -7.61
CA ALA A 219 -21.95 -7.44 -8.57
C ALA A 219 -20.87 -6.51 -8.02
N TYR A 220 -19.64 -6.76 -8.43
CA TYR A 220 -18.45 -6.04 -8.01
C TYR A 220 -17.63 -5.60 -9.21
N ARG A 221 -17.07 -4.40 -9.13
CA ARG A 221 -16.00 -3.93 -10.00
C ARG A 221 -14.94 -3.16 -9.22
N ASN A 222 -13.69 -3.26 -9.66
CA ASN A 222 -12.60 -2.46 -9.12
C ASN A 222 -11.52 -2.25 -10.17
N ASP A 223 -11.28 -0.98 -10.46
CA ASP A 223 -10.20 -0.53 -11.34
C ASP A 223 -9.06 0.02 -10.49
N VAL A 224 -7.84 -0.40 -10.77
CA VAL A 224 -6.64 0.04 -10.07
C VAL A 224 -5.61 0.52 -11.08
N ALA A 225 -5.02 1.68 -10.81
CA ALA A 225 -3.80 2.13 -11.46
C ALA A 225 -2.73 2.42 -10.40
N SER A 226 -1.52 1.89 -10.59
CA SER A 226 -0.39 2.21 -9.70
C SER A 226 0.87 2.55 -10.47
N LEU A 227 1.63 3.49 -9.91
CA LEU A 227 2.94 3.91 -10.38
C LEU A 227 3.88 3.88 -9.18
N ARG A 228 5.03 3.25 -9.35
CA ARG A 228 6.13 3.31 -8.39
C ARG A 228 7.41 3.69 -9.12
N GLY A 229 8.18 4.58 -8.53
CA GLY A 229 9.53 4.91 -8.99
C GLY A 229 10.53 4.88 -7.83
N ASP A 230 11.75 4.45 -8.10
CA ASP A 230 12.89 4.60 -7.20
C ASP A 230 14.13 5.05 -7.98
N ALA A 231 14.96 5.87 -7.35
CA ALA A 231 16.24 6.29 -7.91
C ALA A 231 17.22 6.63 -6.80
N THR A 232 18.50 6.37 -7.02
CA THR A 232 19.57 6.88 -6.15
C THR A 232 20.42 7.87 -6.94
N VAL A 233 20.52 9.10 -6.42
CA VAL A 233 21.30 10.18 -7.05
C VAL A 233 22.10 10.91 -5.98
N GLY A 234 23.42 10.97 -6.14
CA GLY A 234 24.29 11.67 -5.18
C GLY A 234 24.22 11.10 -3.76
N GLY A 235 23.98 9.78 -3.63
CA GLY A 235 23.80 9.09 -2.35
C GLY A 235 22.46 9.37 -1.66
N VAL A 236 21.53 10.09 -2.30
CA VAL A 236 20.15 10.23 -1.85
C VAL A 236 19.30 9.21 -2.59
N ARG A 237 18.65 8.33 -1.86
CA ARG A 237 17.65 7.40 -2.38
C ARG A 237 16.28 8.06 -2.32
N SER A 238 15.58 8.06 -3.45
CA SER A 238 14.23 8.59 -3.59
C SER A 238 13.29 7.46 -3.97
N VAL A 239 12.13 7.38 -3.33
CA VAL A 239 11.06 6.44 -3.67
C VAL A 239 9.77 7.22 -3.75
N VAL A 240 9.05 7.09 -4.85
CA VAL A 240 7.73 7.71 -5.04
C VAL A 240 6.73 6.61 -5.39
N SER A 241 5.54 6.69 -4.81
CA SER A 241 4.43 5.82 -5.19
C SER A 241 3.15 6.63 -5.38
N LEU A 242 2.32 6.17 -6.30
CA LEU A 242 0.99 6.67 -6.56
C LEU A 242 0.10 5.45 -6.83
N ARG A 243 -1.06 5.39 -6.17
CA ARG A 243 -2.05 4.35 -6.39
C ARG A 243 -3.43 4.97 -6.41
N HIS A 244 -4.14 4.79 -7.52
CA HIS A 244 -5.53 5.14 -7.67
C HIS A 244 -6.39 3.87 -7.73
N SER A 245 -7.53 3.87 -7.05
CA SER A 245 -8.56 2.86 -7.26
C SER A 245 -9.95 3.46 -7.33
N ASP A 246 -10.81 2.89 -8.17
CA ASP A 246 -12.24 3.18 -8.25
C ASP A 246 -12.98 1.85 -8.19
N ASN A 247 -13.68 1.61 -7.08
CA ASN A 247 -14.46 0.40 -6.89
C ASN A 247 -15.94 0.72 -6.71
N ALA A 248 -16.76 -0.26 -7.08
CA ALA A 248 -18.16 -0.27 -6.71
C ALA A 248 -18.59 -1.71 -6.46
N PHE A 249 -19.38 -1.90 -5.42
CA PHE A 249 -20.06 -3.16 -5.17
C PHE A 249 -21.53 -2.90 -4.89
N GLN A 250 -22.34 -3.83 -5.33
CA GLN A 250 -23.74 -3.95 -4.96
C GLN A 250 -23.83 -4.86 -3.75
N TYR A 251 -24.74 -4.58 -2.82
CA TYR A 251 -24.95 -5.45 -1.67
C TYR A 251 -26.44 -5.64 -1.44
N PRO A 252 -26.92 -6.89 -1.43
CA PRO A 252 -28.34 -7.14 -1.36
C PRO A 252 -28.84 -7.39 0.07
N THR A 253 -27.98 -7.14 1.06
CA THR A 253 -28.21 -7.52 2.46
C THR A 253 -28.61 -6.33 3.30
N ASP A 254 -29.63 -6.49 4.14
CA ASP A 254 -29.95 -5.55 5.21
C ASP A 254 -28.90 -5.62 6.35
N GLY A 255 -29.12 -4.81 7.40
CA GLY A 255 -28.26 -4.82 8.59
C GLY A 255 -28.24 -6.14 9.37
N ALA A 256 -29.21 -7.04 9.13
CA ALA A 256 -29.28 -8.38 9.71
C ALA A 256 -28.65 -9.46 8.80
N GLY A 257 -28.23 -9.10 7.57
CA GLY A 257 -27.65 -10.01 6.59
C GLY A 257 -28.69 -10.72 5.71
N ALA A 258 -29.97 -10.37 5.79
CA ALA A 258 -31.02 -10.95 4.96
C ALA A 258 -30.93 -10.39 3.53
N VAL A 259 -30.96 -11.28 2.53
CA VAL A 259 -30.86 -10.92 1.11
C VAL A 259 -32.22 -10.40 0.62
N VAL A 260 -32.47 -9.11 0.77
CA VAL A 260 -33.77 -8.47 0.53
C VAL A 260 -33.69 -7.21 -0.33
N ASP A 261 -32.49 -6.67 -0.54
CA ASP A 261 -32.28 -5.37 -1.18
C ASP A 261 -31.82 -5.53 -2.64
N HIS A 262 -32.60 -4.99 -3.57
CA HIS A 262 -32.39 -5.21 -5.00
C HIS A 262 -31.53 -4.15 -5.69
N ASN A 263 -31.19 -3.04 -5.03
CA ASN A 263 -30.56 -1.92 -5.71
C ASN A 263 -29.49 -1.15 -4.91
N ALA A 264 -29.24 -1.52 -3.64
CA ALA A 264 -28.23 -0.88 -2.83
C ALA A 264 -26.82 -1.10 -3.37
N ARG A 265 -26.05 -0.01 -3.36
CA ARG A 265 -24.70 0.04 -3.91
C ARG A 265 -23.81 0.99 -3.13
N ARG A 266 -22.55 0.61 -3.00
CA ARG A 266 -21.49 1.44 -2.44
C ARG A 266 -20.35 1.54 -3.44
N GLY A 267 -19.79 2.72 -3.55
CA GLY A 267 -18.64 3.00 -4.39
C GLY A 267 -17.60 3.80 -3.63
N GLU A 268 -16.34 3.59 -3.98
CA GLU A 268 -15.23 4.26 -3.33
C GLU A 268 -14.11 4.53 -4.33
N ARG A 269 -13.62 5.77 -4.30
CA ARG A 269 -12.43 6.19 -5.02
C ARG A 269 -11.34 6.50 -4.02
N ARG A 270 -10.16 5.92 -4.19
CA ARG A 270 -8.97 6.21 -3.36
C ARG A 270 -7.83 6.69 -4.24
N LEU A 271 -7.08 7.68 -3.75
CA LEU A 271 -5.81 8.13 -4.28
C LEU A 271 -4.81 8.17 -3.13
N ALA A 272 -3.86 7.23 -3.15
CA ALA A 272 -2.76 7.14 -2.21
C ALA A 272 -1.47 7.58 -2.91
N SER A 273 -0.70 8.45 -2.27
CA SER A 273 0.62 8.87 -2.76
C SER A 273 1.64 8.89 -1.63
N SER A 274 2.87 8.50 -1.95
CA SER A 274 4.01 8.66 -1.04
C SER A 274 5.24 9.17 -1.78
N ALA A 275 6.06 9.91 -1.05
CA ALA A 275 7.40 10.29 -1.46
C ALA A 275 8.33 10.13 -0.26
N GLU A 276 9.36 9.31 -0.40
CA GLU A 276 10.37 9.07 0.61
C GLU A 276 11.75 9.42 0.05
N LEU A 277 12.51 10.18 0.82
CA LEU A 277 13.90 10.49 0.56
C LEU A 277 14.72 9.93 1.71
N SER A 278 15.77 9.18 1.43
CA SER A 278 16.72 8.72 2.43
C SER A 278 18.16 9.01 2.03
N ARG A 279 18.98 9.36 3.02
CA ARG A 279 20.41 9.63 2.81
C ARG A 279 21.21 9.09 3.99
N PRO A 280 22.21 8.22 3.77
CA PRO A 280 23.15 7.84 4.80
C PRO A 280 24.01 9.06 5.20
N LEU A 281 24.06 9.35 6.49
CA LEU A 281 24.91 10.34 7.14
C LEU A 281 26.11 9.63 7.81
N GLY A 282 26.85 8.84 7.02
CA GLY A 282 27.96 8.01 7.48
C GLY A 282 27.59 6.53 7.63
N THR A 283 28.33 5.78 8.46
CA THR A 283 28.18 4.33 8.64
C THR A 283 27.10 3.92 9.64
N HIS A 284 26.58 4.88 10.40
CA HIS A 284 25.73 4.60 11.55
C HIS A 284 24.41 5.37 11.55
N LEU A 285 24.23 6.36 10.66
CA LEU A 285 23.06 7.21 10.65
C LEU A 285 22.50 7.31 9.24
N GLU A 286 21.18 7.29 9.13
CA GLU A 286 20.43 7.57 7.91
C GLU A 286 19.36 8.61 8.22
N ALA A 287 19.32 9.68 7.43
CA ALA A 287 18.25 10.66 7.45
C ALA A 287 17.17 10.20 6.48
N ILE A 288 15.92 10.13 6.94
CA ILE A 288 14.76 9.76 6.13
C ILE A 288 13.73 10.88 6.23
N VAL A 289 13.14 11.27 5.12
CA VAL A 289 11.99 12.16 5.04
C VAL A 289 10.92 11.46 4.22
N ALA A 290 9.77 11.17 4.83
CA ALA A 290 8.66 10.50 4.16
C ALA A 290 7.40 11.35 4.23
N LEU A 291 6.80 11.60 3.07
CA LEU A 291 5.53 12.27 2.89
C LEU A 291 4.51 11.27 2.37
N THR A 292 3.30 11.32 2.91
CA THR A 292 2.19 10.47 2.47
C THR A 292 0.91 11.29 2.36
N ALA A 293 0.11 11.04 1.34
CA ALA A 293 -1.24 11.58 1.24
C ALA A 293 -2.22 10.47 0.83
N LEU A 294 -3.41 10.49 1.43
CA LEU A 294 -4.54 9.66 1.04
C LEU A 294 -5.74 10.58 0.85
N GLU A 295 -6.40 10.46 -0.30
CA GLU A 295 -7.72 11.03 -0.54
C GLU A 295 -8.68 9.90 -0.87
N LEU A 296 -9.81 9.85 -0.17
CA LEU A 296 -10.84 8.84 -0.31
C LEU A 296 -12.16 9.58 -0.52
N HIS A 297 -12.90 9.21 -1.57
CA HIS A 297 -14.26 9.67 -1.80
C HIS A 297 -15.21 8.47 -1.86
N GLY A 298 -16.03 8.32 -0.83
CA GLY A 298 -17.00 7.24 -0.69
C GLY A 298 -18.40 7.73 -1.07
N ARG A 299 -19.20 6.84 -1.63
CA ARG A 299 -20.62 7.04 -1.94
C ARG A 299 -21.40 5.80 -1.62
N THR A 300 -22.56 5.97 -0.99
CA THR A 300 -23.54 4.91 -0.81
C THR A 300 -24.87 5.40 -1.35
N SER A 301 -25.59 4.53 -2.03
CA SER A 301 -26.90 4.83 -2.58
C SER A 301 -27.78 3.61 -2.43
N ASP A 302 -28.94 3.84 -1.83
CA ASP A 302 -29.98 2.85 -1.57
C ASP A 302 -31.32 3.57 -1.84
N PRO A 303 -31.80 3.60 -3.10
CA PRO A 303 -33.12 4.16 -3.43
C PRO A 303 -34.24 3.21 -3.04
N SER A 304 -35.41 3.74 -2.64
CA SER A 304 -36.55 2.86 -2.34
C SER A 304 -37.04 2.13 -3.59
N ASP A 305 -37.25 0.82 -3.49
CA ASP A 305 -37.80 -0.01 -4.56
C ASP A 305 -38.80 -1.08 -4.12
N GLY A 306 -39.15 -1.17 -2.83
CA GLY A 306 -40.24 -2.06 -2.44
C GLY A 306 -40.59 -2.16 -0.95
N PRO A 307 -41.53 -3.07 -0.62
CA PRO A 307 -41.94 -3.33 0.76
C PRO A 307 -40.85 -3.94 1.64
N ALA A 308 -39.70 -4.34 1.08
CA ALA A 308 -38.54 -4.78 1.84
C ALA A 308 -37.86 -3.63 2.61
N ASP A 309 -38.13 -2.37 2.21
CA ASP A 309 -37.62 -1.15 2.86
C ASP A 309 -38.42 -0.78 4.14
N THR A 310 -39.28 -1.67 4.63
CA THR A 310 -40.31 -1.35 5.65
C THR A 310 -39.81 -1.29 7.09
N VAL A 311 -38.52 -1.53 7.35
CA VAL A 311 -37.96 -1.49 8.71
C VAL A 311 -36.80 -0.49 8.83
N GLY A 312 -37.13 0.79 8.75
CA GLY A 312 -36.43 1.84 9.51
C GLY A 312 -35.17 2.47 8.89
N PHE A 313 -34.72 2.05 7.71
CA PHE A 313 -33.69 2.75 6.96
C PHE A 313 -34.26 3.25 5.62
N TYR A 314 -34.57 4.54 5.60
CA TYR A 314 -35.10 5.28 4.45
C TYR A 314 -34.18 5.18 3.25
N ALA A 315 -34.75 5.25 2.05
CA ALA A 315 -33.99 5.55 0.84
C ALA A 315 -32.97 6.66 1.10
N TYR A 316 -31.68 6.36 0.96
CA TYR A 316 -30.63 7.30 1.29
C TYR A 316 -29.56 7.35 0.22
N ARG A 317 -28.94 8.52 0.13
CA ARG A 317 -27.67 8.69 -0.57
C ARG A 317 -26.73 9.41 0.38
N SER A 318 -25.57 8.83 0.57
CA SER A 318 -24.50 9.47 1.32
C SER A 318 -23.28 9.60 0.42
N SER A 319 -22.52 10.66 0.64
CA SER A 319 -21.20 10.80 0.06
C SER A 319 -20.31 11.51 1.05
N GLY A 320 -19.03 11.16 1.04
CA GLY A 320 -18.06 11.72 1.96
C GLY A 320 -16.68 11.74 1.34
N THR A 321 -15.86 12.67 1.79
CA THR A 321 -14.46 12.75 1.40
C THR A 321 -13.59 12.74 2.64
N VAL A 322 -12.62 11.84 2.67
CA VAL A 322 -11.58 11.79 3.70
C VAL A 322 -10.26 12.17 3.06
N ARG A 323 -9.52 13.07 3.73
CA ARG A 323 -8.16 13.44 3.34
C ARG A 323 -7.23 13.26 4.51
N ARG A 324 -6.14 12.53 4.30
CA ARG A 324 -5.07 12.33 5.27
C ARG A 324 -3.76 12.76 4.66
N ARG A 325 -2.96 13.51 5.41
CA ARG A 325 -1.58 13.85 5.07
C ARG A 325 -0.68 13.47 6.22
N GLY A 326 0.53 13.03 5.91
CA GLY A 326 1.53 12.65 6.88
C GLY A 326 2.91 13.12 6.43
N CYS A 327 3.71 13.57 7.38
CA CYS A 327 5.13 13.83 7.22
C CYS A 327 5.86 13.08 8.34
N ARG A 328 7.01 12.48 8.02
CA ARG A 328 7.82 11.77 9.00
C ARG A 328 9.29 11.99 8.72
N CYS A 329 10.04 12.33 9.77
CA CYS A 329 11.50 12.42 9.74
C CYS A 329 12.08 11.61 10.90
N PRO A 330 12.11 10.27 10.81
CA PRO A 330 12.66 9.46 11.89
C PRO A 330 14.20 9.54 11.86
N PRO A 331 14.87 9.72 13.01
CA PRO A 331 16.30 9.42 13.10
C PRO A 331 16.49 7.90 13.05
N GLY A 332 17.19 7.39 12.03
CA GLY A 332 17.42 5.96 11.83
C GLY A 332 18.89 5.57 11.88
N PRO A 333 19.27 4.43 12.47
CA PRO A 333 20.60 3.87 12.27
C PRO A 333 20.77 3.38 10.82
N ALA A 334 21.91 3.69 10.19
CA ALA A 334 22.21 3.27 8.82
C ALA A 334 22.21 1.74 8.67
N PRO A 335 21.79 1.19 7.52
CA PRO A 335 21.89 -0.24 7.24
C PRO A 335 23.36 -0.67 7.33
N ARG A 336 23.64 -1.68 8.16
CA ARG A 336 25.01 -2.16 8.39
C ARG A 336 25.56 -2.84 7.13
N GLY A 337 26.38 -2.13 6.37
CA GLY A 337 27.34 -2.74 5.45
C GLY A 337 28.41 -3.51 6.24
N ARG A 338 29.02 -4.54 5.62
CA ARG A 338 30.05 -5.41 6.22
C ARG A 338 31.06 -4.59 7.06
N PRO A 339 31.40 -5.04 8.28
CA PRO A 339 32.26 -4.27 9.17
C PRO A 339 33.67 -4.18 8.60
N ARG A 340 34.07 -3.00 8.12
CA ARG A 340 35.49 -2.64 8.07
C ARG A 340 35.93 -2.38 9.51
N ARG A 341 36.88 -3.18 10.01
CA ARG A 341 37.56 -2.93 11.29
C ARG A 341 38.20 -1.53 11.21
N LEU A 342 37.73 -0.59 12.02
CA LEU A 342 38.38 0.69 12.26
C LEU A 342 38.78 0.82 13.74
N PRO A 343 39.87 1.55 14.06
CA PRO A 343 40.37 1.68 15.43
C PRO A 343 39.41 2.51 16.29
N ARG A 344 39.37 2.23 17.59
CA ARG A 344 38.53 2.94 18.57
C ARG A 344 38.96 4.41 18.70
N PRO A 345 38.07 5.41 18.54
CA PRO A 345 38.40 6.81 18.81
C PRO A 345 38.39 7.12 20.32
N GLY A 346 39.20 8.10 20.73
CA GLY A 346 39.39 8.52 22.11
C GLY A 346 38.20 9.27 22.72
N VAL A 347 38.16 9.31 24.06
CA VAL A 347 37.01 9.74 24.88
C VAL A 347 36.55 11.18 24.63
N ARG A 348 37.43 12.08 24.17
CA ARG A 348 37.08 13.49 23.86
C ARG A 348 36.22 13.66 22.59
N ASP A 349 36.31 12.75 21.63
CA ASP A 349 35.53 12.82 20.37
C ASP A 349 34.07 12.36 20.52
N ARG A 350 33.73 11.64 21.60
CA ARG A 350 32.35 11.18 21.84
C ARG A 350 31.44 12.32 22.26
N ALA A 351 31.89 13.18 23.16
CA ALA A 351 31.07 14.26 23.70
C ALA A 351 30.79 15.37 22.66
N SER A 352 31.73 15.63 21.75
CA SER A 352 31.55 16.59 20.66
C SER A 352 30.61 16.04 19.58
N ALA A 353 30.69 14.74 19.26
CA ALA A 353 29.77 14.06 18.37
C ALA A 353 28.34 14.02 18.93
N GLU A 354 28.16 13.70 20.21
CA GLU A 354 26.85 13.69 20.87
C GLU A 354 26.17 15.07 20.88
N ARG A 355 26.92 16.15 21.13
CA ARG A 355 26.38 17.52 21.05
C ARG A 355 25.94 17.89 19.63
N ARG A 356 26.72 17.52 18.61
CA ARG A 356 26.36 17.72 17.20
C ARG A 356 25.10 16.93 16.80
N LEU A 357 24.94 15.72 17.35
CA LEU A 357 23.75 14.88 17.13
C LEU A 357 22.49 15.49 17.75
N LEU A 358 22.60 16.06 18.96
CA LEU A 358 21.50 16.76 19.63
C LEU A 358 21.08 18.02 18.87
N GLU A 359 22.03 18.79 18.32
CA GLU A 359 21.72 19.97 17.50
C GLU A 359 21.05 19.61 16.16
N LEU A 360 21.52 18.56 15.48
CA LEU A 360 20.91 18.07 14.24
C LEU A 360 19.50 17.53 14.49
N ARG A 361 19.29 16.83 15.62
CA ARG A 361 17.96 16.36 16.03
C ARG A 361 17.00 17.53 16.29
N ARG A 362 17.42 18.55 17.04
CA ARG A 362 16.59 19.75 17.29
C ARG A 362 16.23 20.49 16.01
N ARG A 363 17.16 20.58 15.05
CA ARG A 363 16.91 21.19 13.72
C ARG A 363 15.97 20.34 12.86
N ALA A 364 16.05 19.01 12.93
CA ALA A 364 15.12 18.12 12.23
C ALA A 364 13.69 18.20 12.83
N GLU A 365 13.59 18.30 14.15
CA GLU A 365 12.31 18.48 14.87
C GLU A 365 11.65 19.83 14.55
N SER A 366 12.44 20.92 14.37
CA SER A 366 11.88 22.24 14.00
C SER A 366 11.34 22.32 12.56
N VAL A 367 11.81 21.48 11.64
CA VAL A 367 11.32 21.44 10.26
C VAL A 367 9.98 20.69 10.16
N CYS A 368 9.64 19.85 11.13
CA CYS A 368 8.46 18.96 11.11
C CYS A 368 7.31 19.44 12.00
N GLY A 369 7.16 20.76 12.19
CA GLY A 369 6.19 21.38 13.10
C GLY A 369 4.87 20.63 13.28
N LEU A 370 4.66 20.17 14.52
CA LEU A 370 3.39 19.91 15.21
C LEU A 370 2.24 19.33 14.36
N THR A 371 2.00 18.02 14.53
CA THR A 371 0.69 17.40 14.33
C THR A 371 -0.35 18.12 15.21
N HIS A 372 -1.07 19.07 14.63
CA HIS A 372 -2.26 19.65 15.23
C HIS A 372 -3.45 18.77 14.82
N TYR A 373 -4.09 18.12 15.79
CA TYR A 373 -5.39 17.49 15.63
C TYR A 373 -6.46 18.59 15.76
N PRO A 374 -7.23 18.93 14.72
CA PRO A 374 -8.51 19.60 14.95
C PRO A 374 -9.51 18.50 15.35
N GLY A 375 -9.64 18.28 16.65
CA GLY A 375 -10.77 17.54 17.21
C GLY A 375 -12.01 18.41 17.08
N GLY A 376 -12.74 18.27 15.98
CA GLY A 376 -14.05 18.88 15.75
C GLY A 376 -15.03 17.82 15.32
N VAL A 377 -15.90 17.40 16.24
CA VAL A 377 -17.06 16.56 15.95
C VAL A 377 -17.98 17.33 15.00
N PRO A 378 -18.36 16.80 13.82
CA PRO A 378 -19.43 17.40 13.05
C PRO A 378 -20.74 17.20 13.79
N ALA A 379 -21.41 18.31 14.12
CA ALA A 379 -22.77 18.30 14.61
C ALA A 379 -23.68 17.62 13.58
N VAL A 380 -24.40 16.60 14.02
CA VAL A 380 -25.54 16.02 13.31
C VAL A 380 -26.68 17.03 13.44
N GLY A 381 -26.97 17.76 12.37
CA GLY A 381 -28.22 18.50 12.22
C GLY A 381 -29.30 17.55 11.74
N GLY A 382 -30.40 17.46 12.51
CA GLY A 382 -31.62 16.76 12.11
C GLY A 382 -32.47 17.54 11.12
#